data_AF-A0A5N6SLU8-F1
#
_entry.id   AF-A0A5N6SLU8-F1
#
_cell.length_a   1.000
_cell.length_b   1.000
_cell.length_c   1.000
_cell.angle_alpha   90.00
_cell.angle_beta   90.00
_cell.angle_gamma   90.00
#
_symmetry.space_group_name_H-M   'P 1'
#
loop_
_entity.id
_entity.type
_entity.pdbx_description
1 polymer ?
#
loop_
_entity_poly.entity_id
_entity_poly.type
_entity_poly.pdbx_seq_one_letter_code
_entity_poly.pdbx_strand_id
1 'polypeptide(L)'
;MPGKPATEYGDLSDVEGEYLKSEVVQILEDIRLLGWEMDDGIPDNIIYDRLTKTVSITCVAYGTDTEPTESRPITERDGLVRILGQNLWWM
;
A
#
# COMPACT_ATOMS: atom_id res chain seq x y z
N MET A 1 8.74 -4.99 -12.20
CA MET A 1 9.20 -4.80 -10.82
C MET A 1 9.64 -6.15 -10.29
N PRO A 2 10.81 -6.27 -9.64
CA PRO A 2 11.16 -7.48 -8.89
C PRO A 2 10.22 -7.64 -7.68
N GLY A 3 10.14 -8.86 -7.15
CA GLY A 3 9.21 -9.22 -6.06
C GLY A 3 7.99 -10.00 -6.53
N LYS A 4 7.09 -10.28 -5.59
CA LYS A 4 5.83 -10.99 -5.82
C LYS A 4 4.75 -10.44 -4.88
N PRO A 5 3.46 -10.74 -5.10
CA PRO A 5 2.40 -10.34 -4.18
C PRO A 5 2.74 -10.71 -2.73
N ALA A 6 2.57 -9.75 -1.82
CA ALA A 6 2.84 -9.93 -0.40
C ALA A 6 2.03 -11.10 0.19
N THR A 7 0.84 -11.35 -0.34
CA THR A 7 -0.06 -12.46 0.00
C THR A 7 0.52 -13.84 -0.30
N GLU A 8 1.52 -13.94 -1.18
CA GLU A 8 2.23 -15.20 -1.46
C GLU A 8 3.31 -15.53 -0.43
N TYR A 9 3.54 -14.67 0.56
CA TYR A 9 4.43 -14.94 1.68
C TYR A 9 3.60 -15.45 2.88
N GLY A 10 3.39 -16.77 2.92
CA GLY A 10 2.66 -17.41 4.03
C GLY A 10 3.40 -17.41 5.38
N ASP A 11 4.61 -16.86 5.42
CA ASP A 11 5.50 -16.78 6.58
C ASP A 11 5.84 -15.32 6.97
N LEU A 12 5.02 -14.35 6.57
CA LEU A 12 5.22 -12.96 6.98
C LEU A 12 5.22 -12.85 8.50
N SER A 13 6.30 -12.27 9.04
CA SER A 13 6.35 -11.92 10.46
C SER A 13 5.58 -10.63 10.74
N ASP A 14 5.17 -10.42 11.99
CA ASP A 14 4.52 -9.18 12.44
C ASP A 14 5.36 -7.94 12.10
N VAL A 15 6.70 -8.05 12.21
CA VAL A 15 7.64 -6.98 11.85
C VAL A 15 7.60 -6.66 10.37
N GLU A 16 7.49 -7.67 9.51
CA GLU A 16 7.32 -7.45 8.08
C GLU A 16 5.94 -6.88 7.76
N GLY A 17 4.89 -7.33 8.45
CA GLY A 17 3.55 -6.77 8.31
C GLY A 17 3.50 -5.27 8.62
N GLU A 18 4.05 -4.86 9.77
CA GLU A 18 4.10 -3.43 10.13
C GLU A 18 5.00 -2.62 9.17
N TYR A 19 6.09 -3.21 8.68
CA TYR A 19 6.92 -2.57 7.65
C TYR A 19 6.13 -2.33 6.35
N LEU A 20 5.44 -3.36 5.84
CA LEU A 20 4.60 -3.26 4.64
C LEU A 20 3.53 -2.18 4.80
N LYS A 21 2.87 -2.14 5.96
CA LYS A 21 1.86 -1.13 6.28
C LYS A 21 2.43 0.30 6.21
N SER A 22 3.57 0.54 6.84
CA SER A 22 4.23 1.85 6.85
C SER A 22 4.60 2.28 5.42
N GLU A 23 5.18 1.38 4.62
CA GLU A 23 5.56 1.69 3.23
C GLU A 23 4.32 1.95 2.35
N VAL A 24 3.25 1.18 2.51
CA VAL A 24 2.00 1.40 1.78
C VAL A 24 1.39 2.77 2.10
N VAL A 25 1.38 3.17 3.38
CA VAL A 25 0.91 4.51 3.77
C VAL A 25 1.78 5.60 3.12
N GLN A 26 3.10 5.44 3.13
CA GLN A 26 4.01 6.40 2.51
C GLN A 26 3.79 6.49 0.99
N ILE A 27 3.68 5.35 0.29
CA ILE A 27 3.43 5.33 -1.16
C ILE A 27 2.11 6.04 -1.49
N LEU A 28 1.04 5.76 -0.75
CA LEU A 28 -0.26 6.40 -0.98
C LEU A 28 -0.21 7.91 -0.67
N GLU A 29 0.52 8.33 0.35
CA GLU A 29 0.72 9.75 0.66
C GLU A 29 1.52 10.45 -0.45
N ASP A 30 2.55 9.79 -0.99
CA ASP A 30 3.33 10.33 -2.11
C ASP A 30 2.47 10.48 -3.37
N ILE A 31 1.60 9.51 -3.67
CA ILE A 31 0.62 9.58 -4.77
C ILE A 31 -0.34 10.76 -4.54
N ARG A 32 -0.85 10.93 -3.32
CA ARG A 32 -1.69 12.08 -2.93
C ARG A 32 -1.00 13.42 -3.12
N LEU A 33 0.26 13.53 -2.73
CA LEU A 33 1.06 14.75 -2.90
C LEU A 33 1.34 15.08 -4.36
N LEU A 34 1.33 14.08 -5.24
CA LEU A 34 1.40 14.26 -6.70
C LEU A 34 0.05 14.65 -7.33
N GLY A 35 -1.01 14.75 -6.54
CA GLY A 35 -2.35 15.14 -7.00
C GLY A 35 -3.20 13.97 -7.47
N TRP A 36 -2.90 12.75 -7.01
CA TRP A 36 -3.63 11.55 -7.38
C TRP A 36 -4.18 10.88 -6.12
N GLU A 37 -5.39 10.36 -6.16
CA GLU A 37 -5.95 9.53 -5.09
C GLU A 37 -6.30 8.17 -5.67
N MET A 38 -6.07 7.11 -4.90
CA MET A 38 -6.44 5.76 -5.27
C MET A 38 -7.71 5.40 -4.50
N ASP A 39 -8.75 4.96 -5.20
CA ASP A 39 -10.07 4.71 -4.58
C ASP A 39 -10.31 3.23 -4.24
N ASP A 40 -9.56 2.32 -4.86
CA ASP A 40 -9.79 0.88 -4.75
C ASP A 40 -8.49 0.08 -4.88
N GLY A 41 -8.51 -1.16 -4.40
CA GLY A 41 -7.38 -2.07 -4.48
C GLY A 41 -7.66 -3.42 -3.83
N ILE A 42 -6.74 -4.36 -4.00
CA ILE A 42 -6.77 -5.67 -3.33
C ILE A 42 -5.38 -5.98 -2.75
N PRO A 43 -5.25 -6.87 -1.75
CA PRO A 43 -3.96 -7.19 -1.16
C PRO A 43 -2.89 -7.67 -2.16
N ASP A 44 -3.30 -8.37 -3.22
CA ASP A 44 -2.39 -8.84 -4.27
C ASP A 44 -1.73 -7.70 -5.06
N ASN A 45 -2.24 -6.48 -4.93
CA ASN A 45 -1.64 -5.29 -5.52
C ASN A 45 -0.34 -4.88 -4.81
N ILE A 46 -0.09 -5.34 -3.58
CA ILE A 46 1.16 -5.05 -2.89
C ILE A 46 2.22 -6.04 -3.33
N ILE A 47 3.20 -5.55 -4.08
CA ILE A 47 4.38 -6.30 -4.46
C ILE A 47 5.47 -6.05 -3.44
N TYR A 48 5.99 -7.14 -2.87
CA TYR A 48 7.08 -7.09 -1.91
C TYR A 48 8.27 -7.90 -2.44
N ASP A 49 9.43 -7.25 -2.52
CA ASP A 49 10.71 -7.90 -2.71
C ASP A 49 11.43 -7.99 -1.37
N ARG A 50 11.30 -9.15 -0.71
CA ARG A 50 11.91 -9.40 0.61
C ARG A 50 13.43 -9.23 0.61
N LEU A 51 14.13 -9.47 -0.52
CA LEU A 51 15.58 -9.37 -0.60
C LEU A 51 16.06 -7.92 -0.51
N THR A 52 15.40 -7.03 -1.25
CA THR A 52 15.73 -5.60 -1.29
C THR A 52 14.91 -4.76 -0.31
N LYS A 53 13.92 -5.37 0.33
CA LYS A 53 12.88 -4.72 1.13
C LYS A 53 12.03 -3.73 0.32
N THR A 54 12.02 -3.82 -1.00
CA THR A 54 11.22 -2.91 -1.84
C THR A 54 9.74 -3.26 -1.75
N VAL A 55 8.90 -2.25 -1.51
CA VAL A 55 7.44 -2.35 -1.56
C VAL A 55 6.94 -1.55 -2.75
N SER A 56 5.95 -2.05 -3.46
CA SER A 56 5.31 -1.36 -4.58
C SER A 56 3.84 -1.70 -4.64
N ILE A 57 3.02 -0.78 -5.16
CA ILE A 57 1.59 -1.03 -5.38
C ILE A 57 1.35 -1.09 -6.88
N THR A 58 0.87 -2.23 -7.37
CA THR A 58 0.48 -2.43 -8.76
C THR A 58 -1.03 -2.27 -8.89
N CYS A 59 -1.49 -1.45 -9.85
CA CYS A 59 -2.89 -1.07 -10.09
C CYS A 59 -3.30 0.28 -9.48
N VAL A 60 -2.83 1.36 -10.10
CA VAL A 60 -3.37 2.73 -9.92
C VAL A 60 -4.55 2.98 -10.87
N ALA A 61 -5.24 1.93 -11.33
CA ALA A 61 -6.22 2.03 -12.42
C ALA A 61 -7.48 2.84 -12.05
N TYR A 62 -7.73 3.03 -10.76
CA TYR A 62 -8.78 3.87 -10.19
C TYR A 62 -8.20 5.12 -9.54
N GLY A 63 -7.21 5.71 -10.20
CA GLY A 63 -6.64 6.99 -9.82
C GLY A 63 -7.58 8.13 -10.21
N THR A 64 -7.99 8.97 -9.28
CA THR A 64 -8.66 10.25 -9.57
C THR A 64 -7.72 11.41 -9.31
N ASP A 65 -7.89 12.50 -10.06
CA ASP A 65 -7.22 13.76 -9.72
C ASP A 65 -7.72 14.25 -8.35
N THR A 66 -6.79 14.65 -7.50
CA THR A 66 -7.09 15.30 -6.22
C THR A 66 -6.24 16.55 -6.05
N GLU A 67 -6.78 17.57 -5.39
CA GLU A 67 -5.96 18.70 -4.93
C GLU A 67 -5.27 18.32 -3.62
N PRO A 68 -3.92 18.25 -3.56
CA PRO A 68 -3.22 17.82 -2.35
C PRO A 68 -3.47 18.73 -1.14
N THR A 69 -3.80 19.99 -1.36
CA THR A 69 -4.09 20.96 -0.31
C THR A 69 -5.50 20.83 0.26
N GLU A 70 -6.42 20.23 -0.49
CA GLU A 70 -7.82 20.03 -0.08
C GLU A 70 -8.06 18.61 0.46
N SER A 71 -7.22 17.65 0.06
CA SER A 71 -7.24 16.29 0.59
C SER A 71 -6.53 16.17 1.93
N ARG A 72 -7.11 15.37 2.83
CA ARG A 72 -6.45 14.99 4.09
C ARG A 72 -5.26 14.05 3.82
N PRO A 73 -4.23 14.06 4.68
CA PRO A 73 -3.12 13.09 4.60
C PRO A 73 -3.59 11.64 4.71
N ILE A 74 -2.90 10.74 4.01
CA ILE A 74 -3.08 9.30 4.16
C ILE A 74 -2.47 8.85 5.48
N THR A 75 -3.20 7.98 6.18
CA THR A 75 -2.83 7.40 7.46
C THR A 75 -3.11 5.91 7.48
N GLU A 76 -2.53 5.20 8.44
CA GLU A 76 -2.81 3.78 8.68
C GLU A 76 -4.29 3.45 8.95
N ARG A 77 -5.11 4.45 9.29
CA ARG A 77 -6.53 4.28 9.61
C ARG A 77 -7.42 4.32 8.37
N ASP A 78 -6.86 4.66 7.22
CA ASP A 78 -7.61 4.83 5.99
C ASP A 78 -8.18 3.51 5.47
N GLY A 79 -9.38 3.60 4.90
CA GLY A 79 -10.12 2.44 4.40
C GLY A 79 -9.33 1.66 3.36
N LEU A 80 -8.70 2.37 2.41
CA LEU A 80 -7.86 1.75 1.39
C LEU A 80 -6.66 1.00 2.00
N VAL A 81 -5.99 1.58 3.02
CA VAL A 81 -4.88 0.91 3.71
C VAL A 81 -5.35 -0.39 4.35
N ARG A 82 -6.56 -0.41 4.92
CA ARG A 82 -7.14 -1.65 5.47
C ARG A 82 -7.47 -2.68 4.38
N ILE A 83 -8.01 -2.24 3.25
CA ILE A 83 -8.35 -3.12 2.11
C ILE A 83 -7.09 -3.76 1.53
N LEU A 84 -6.08 -2.95 1.25
CA LEU A 84 -4.77 -3.42 0.75
C LEU A 84 -4.06 -4.32 1.77
N GLY A 85 -4.26 -4.09 3.06
CA GLY A 85 -3.62 -4.83 4.15
C GLY A 85 -4.27 -6.11 4.60
N GLN A 86 -5.38 -6.50 3.97
CA GLN A 86 -6.17 -7.63 4.43
C GLN A 86 -5.34 -8.92 4.41
N ASN A 87 -5.25 -9.60 5.56
CA ASN A 87 -4.43 -10.80 5.80
C ASN A 87 -2.90 -10.61 5.73
N LEU A 88 -2.40 -9.37 5.72
CA LEU A 88 -0.95 -9.09 5.66
C LEU A 88 -0.39 -8.56 6.99
N TRP A 89 -1.07 -7.58 7.61
CA TRP A 89 -0.60 -6.95 8.86
C TRP A 89 -1.69 -6.84 9.94
N TRP A 90 -2.82 -7.53 9.74
CA TRP A 90 -3.94 -7.64 10.69
C TRP A 90 -4.29 -9.11 10.87
N MET A 91 -3.27 -9.96 11.08
CA MET A 91 -3.44 -11.40 11.36
C MET A 91 -4.06 -11.65 12.74
#